data_AF-A0A961V1Y3-F1
#
_entry.id   AF-A0A961V1Y3-F1
#
_cell.length_a   1.000
_cell.length_b   1.000
_cell.length_c   1.000
_cell.angle_alpha   90.00
_cell.angle_beta   90.00
_cell.angle_gamma   90.00
#
_symmetry.space_group_name_H-M   'P 1'
#
loop_
_entity.id
_entity.type
_entity.pdbx_description
1 polymer ?
#
loop_
_entity_poly.entity_id
_entity_poly.type
_entity_poly.pdbx_seq_one_letter_code
_entity_poly.pdbx_strand_id
1 'polypeptide(L)' 'IGAYLARHDLNVTVRTIPNGAGGAGQALLSFAAAENADWMVMGAYGHSRLREFLLGGATRHALANATLPILMSH' A
#
# COMPACT_ATOMS: atom_id res chain seq x y z
N ILE A 1 -6.03 -11.17 -7.81
CA ILE A 1 -5.47 -11.38 -6.46
C ILE A 1 -6.56 -11.68 -5.42
N GLY A 2 -7.64 -10.89 -5.30
CA GLY A 2 -8.69 -11.13 -4.28
C GLY A 2 -9.31 -12.53 -4.34
N ALA A 3 -9.76 -12.97 -5.52
CA ALA A 3 -10.28 -14.32 -5.72
C ALA A 3 -9.24 -15.44 -5.50
N TYR A 4 -7.94 -15.15 -5.64
CA TYR A 4 -6.88 -16.12 -5.35
C TYR A 4 -6.71 -16.27 -3.83
N LEU A 5 -6.63 -15.16 -3.09
CA LEU A 5 -6.52 -15.17 -1.63
C LEU A 5 -7.76 -15.79 -0.96
N ALA A 6 -8.96 -15.51 -1.48
CA ALA A 6 -10.20 -16.10 -0.97
C ALA A 6 -10.25 -17.63 -1.11
N ARG A 7 -9.57 -18.21 -2.11
CA ARG A 7 -9.44 -19.68 -2.26
C ARG A 7 -8.57 -20.34 -1.20
N HIS A 8 -7.80 -19.54 -0.47
CA HIS A 8 -6.99 -19.97 0.66
C HIS A 8 -7.69 -19.67 1.99
N ASP A 9 -9.02 -19.55 1.98
CA ASP A 9 -9.87 -19.32 3.15
C ASP A 9 -9.53 -18.03 3.93
N LEU A 10 -8.96 -17.04 3.25
CA LEU A 10 -8.70 -15.71 3.80
C LEU A 10 -9.93 -14.82 3.63
N ASN A 11 -10.29 -14.08 4.69
CA ASN A 11 -11.30 -13.03 4.60
C ASN A 11 -10.71 -11.82 3.86
N VAL A 12 -11.17 -11.57 2.64
CA VAL A 12 -10.56 -10.59 1.73
C VAL A 12 -11.61 -9.61 1.23
N THR A 13 -11.35 -8.33 1.43
CA THR A 13 -12.12 -7.23 0.81
C THR A 13 -11.24 -6.50 -0.19
N VAL A 14 -11.75 -6.27 -1.40
CA VAL A 14 -11.07 -5.49 -2.44
C VAL A 14 -11.75 -4.13 -2.55
N ARG A 15 -10.98 -3.05 -2.40
CA ARG A 15 -11.47 -1.67 -2.57
C ARG A 15 -10.58 -0.91 -3.54
N THR A 16 -11.21 -0.11 -4.41
CA THR A 16 -10.53 0.89 -5.23
C THR A 16 -10.59 2.23 -4.50
N ILE A 17 -9.42 2.77 -4.16
CA ILE A 17 -9.30 4.05 -3.48
C ILE A 17 -8.91 5.10 -4.53
N PRO A 18 -9.68 6.17 -4.70
CA PRO A 18 -9.34 7.23 -5.64
C PRO A 18 -8.06 7.94 -5.21
N ASN A 19 -7.23 8.31 -6.19
CA ASN A 19 -6.05 9.11 -5.93
C ASN A 19 -6.48 10.56 -5.63
N GLY A 20 -6.43 10.95 -4.36
CA GLY A 20 -6.74 12.32 -3.94
C GLY A 20 -5.61 13.32 -4.26
N ALA A 21 -5.82 14.60 -3.95
CA ALA A 21 -4.84 15.66 -4.15
C ALA A 21 -3.47 15.38 -3.47
N GLY A 22 -3.48 14.59 -2.39
CA GLY A 22 -2.31 14.15 -1.64
C GLY A 22 -1.47 13.04 -2.29
N GLY A 23 -1.91 12.50 -3.42
CA GLY A 23 -1.28 11.36 -4.05
C GLY A 23 -1.55 10.02 -3.34
N ALA A 24 -1.05 8.94 -3.94
CA ALA A 24 -1.40 7.58 -3.53
C ALA A 24 -0.89 7.22 -2.12
N GLY A 25 0.26 7.74 -1.71
CA GLY A 25 0.80 7.48 -0.37
C GLY A 25 -0.12 8.02 0.73
N GLN A 26 -0.62 9.24 0.57
CA GLN A 26 -1.56 9.81 1.53
C GLN A 26 -2.88 9.05 1.51
N ALA A 27 -3.41 8.74 0.33
CA ALA A 27 -4.66 7.99 0.20
C ALA A 27 -4.59 6.60 0.88
N LEU A 28 -3.46 5.89 0.75
CA LEU A 28 -3.24 4.61 1.40
C LEU A 28 -3.18 4.73 2.93
N LEU A 29 -2.44 5.71 3.46
CA LEU A 29 -2.35 5.93 4.90
C LEU A 29 -3.69 6.37 5.51
N SER A 30 -4.41 7.27 4.85
CA SER A 30 -5.73 7.70 5.30
C SER A 30 -6.74 6.55 5.31
N PHE A 31 -6.70 5.69 4.30
CA PHE A 31 -7.55 4.50 4.26
C PHE A 31 -7.19 3.51 5.37
N ALA A 32 -5.91 3.22 5.58
CA ALA A 32 -5.46 2.33 6.64
C ALA A 32 -5.85 2.83 8.04
N ALA A 33 -5.77 4.15 8.28
CA ALA A 33 -6.25 4.76 9.51
C ALA A 33 -7.78 4.63 9.67
N ALA A 34 -8.55 4.86 8.60
CA ALA A 34 -10.01 4.74 8.63
C ALA A 34 -10.49 3.31 8.93
N GLU A 35 -9.77 2.30 8.44
CA GLU A 35 -10.07 0.88 8.69
C GLU A 35 -9.44 0.35 9.98
N ASN A 36 -8.69 1.18 10.73
CA ASN A 36 -7.91 0.77 11.91
C ASN A 36 -6.98 -0.43 11.62
N ALA A 37 -6.28 -0.39 10.50
CA ALA A 37 -5.38 -1.46 10.10
C ALA A 37 -4.15 -1.55 11.05
N ASP A 38 -3.83 -2.75 11.51
CA ASP A 38 -2.67 -2.97 12.41
C ASP A 38 -1.32 -2.89 11.67
N TRP A 39 -1.31 -3.15 10.36
CA TRP A 39 -0.12 -3.28 9.52
C TRP A 39 -0.48 -3.15 8.04
N MET A 40 0.48 -2.73 7.23
CA MET A 40 0.30 -2.57 5.79
C MET A 40 1.42 -3.25 5.04
N VAL A 41 1.08 -4.03 4.01
CA VAL A 41 2.05 -4.60 3.07
C VAL A 41 2.03 -3.78 1.79
N MET A 42 3.19 -3.31 1.37
CA MET A 42 3.36 -2.57 0.12
C MET A 42 4.42 -3.24 -0.75
N GLY A 43 4.16 -3.28 -2.06
CA GLY A 43 5.21 -3.61 -3.03
C GLY A 43 6.23 -2.48 -3.09
N ALA A 44 7.51 -2.81 -3.06
CA ALA A 44 8.59 -1.85 -3.26
C ALA A 44 8.71 -1.41 -4.74
N TYR A 45 8.15 -2.18 -5.69
CA TYR A 45 8.36 -1.97 -7.13
C TYR A 45 7.13 -2.23 -7.99
N GLY A 46 6.87 -1.34 -8.95
CA GLY A 46 5.80 -1.50 -9.94
C GLY A 46 6.19 -1.19 -11.38
N HIS A 47 7.17 -0.32 -11.64
CA HIS A 47 7.59 0.00 -13.01
C HIS A 47 9.10 0.29 -13.08
N SER A 48 9.80 -0.57 -13.83
CA SER A 48 11.21 -0.52 -14.23
C SER A 48 12.28 -0.73 -13.14
N ARG A 49 13.03 -1.83 -13.29
CA ARG A 49 14.19 -2.24 -12.48
C ARG A 49 15.31 -1.18 -12.39
N LEU A 50 15.27 -0.14 -13.23
CA LEU A 50 16.22 0.97 -13.24
C LEU A 50 15.95 2.04 -12.15
N ARG A 51 14.87 1.90 -11.37
CA ARG A 51 14.44 2.87 -10.35
C ARG A 51 14.52 2.32 -8.91
N GLU A 52 15.41 1.34 -8.67
CA GLU A 52 15.68 0.76 -7.34
C GLU A 52 16.11 1.80 -6.28
N PHE A 53 16.72 2.91 -6.69
CA PHE A 53 17.17 3.96 -5.76
C PHE A 53 16.12 5.07 -5.50
N LEU A 54 15.04 5.12 -6.28
CA LEU A 54 14.02 6.16 -6.15
C LEU A 54 12.71 5.50 -5.74
N LEU A 55 12.50 5.29 -4.45
CA LEU A 55 11.19 4.97 -3.89
C LEU A 55 10.13 5.83 -4.61
N GLY A 56 9.07 5.21 -5.14
CA GLY A 56 7.97 5.93 -5.79
C GLY A 56 7.41 7.02 -4.88
N GLY A 57 6.79 8.07 -5.44
CA GLY A 57 6.19 9.13 -4.62
C GLY A 57 5.23 8.58 -3.56
N ALA A 58 4.49 7.52 -3.89
CA ALA A 58 3.64 6.80 -2.95
C ALA A 58 4.44 6.13 -1.82
N THR A 59 5.43 5.30 -2.14
CA THR A 59 6.26 4.57 -1.16
C THR A 59 7.03 5.53 -0.26
N ARG A 60 7.61 6.60 -0.82
CA ARG A 60 8.35 7.61 -0.05
C ARG A 60 7.43 8.34 0.93
N HIS A 61 6.25 8.73 0.47
CA HIS A 61 5.27 9.38 1.32
C HIS A 61 4.78 8.44 2.42
N ALA A 62 4.44 7.20 2.07
CA ALA A 62 3.97 6.20 3.03
C ALA A 62 5.00 5.95 4.13
N LEU A 63 6.26 5.66 3.78
CA LEU A 63 7.32 5.40 4.77
C LEU A 63 7.65 6.63 5.63
N ALA A 64 7.53 7.84 5.08
CA ALA A 64 7.82 9.07 5.83
C ALA A 64 6.70 9.47 6.82
N ASN A 65 5.46 9.05 6.57
CA ASN A 65 4.29 9.52 7.33
C ASN A 65 3.48 8.38 7.97
N ALA A 66 3.98 7.13 7.92
CA ALA A 66 3.27 5.98 8.45
C ALA A 66 3.08 6.09 9.97
N THR A 67 1.85 5.85 10.42
CA THR A 67 1.50 5.69 11.84
C THR A 67 1.35 4.22 12.25
N LEU A 68 1.64 3.30 11.34
CA LEU A 68 1.54 1.84 11.53
C LEU A 68 2.70 1.13 10.81
N PRO A 69 3.08 -0.09 11.23
CA PRO A 69 4.16 -0.85 10.60
C PRO A 69 3.91 -1.14 9.12
N ILE A 70 4.86 -0.77 8.26
CA ILE A 70 4.82 -1.09 6.83
C ILE A 70 5.83 -2.21 6.53
N LEU A 71 5.33 -3.33 6.00
CA LEU A 71 6.14 -4.40 5.44
C LEU A 71 6.32 -4.19 3.95
N MET A 72 7.57 -4.21 3.49
CA MET A 72 7.91 -4.07 2.08
C MET A 72 8.14 -5.44 1.47
N SER A 73 7.41 -5.73 0.38
CA SER A 73 7.63 -6.93 -0.44
C SER A 73 8.38 -6.54 -1.73
N HIS A 74 9.36 -7.36 -2.09
CA HIS A 74 10.11 -7.29 -3.37
C HIS A 74 9.49 -8.20 -4.42
#